data_AF-A0A960QD94-F1
#
_entry.id   AF-A0A960QD94-F1
#
_cell.length_a   1.000
_cell.length_b   1.000
_cell.length_c   1.000
_cell.angle_alpha   90.00
_cell.angle_beta   90.00
_cell.angle_gamma   90.00
#
_symmetry.space_group_name_H-M   'P 1'
#
loop_
_entity.id
_entity.type
_entity.pdbx_description
1 polymer ?
#
loop_
_entity_poly.entity_id
_entity_poly.type
_entity_poly.pdbx_seq_one_letter_code
_entity_poly.pdbx_strand_id
1 'polypeptide(L)'
;MKLLFVGDVIGKPGRRAVERLLPELVERHGIDYTVVNVENSAGGFGVTPSVLAELRHLPIDCYTSGNHIWDKKEGVELLDLRPDLLRPANYPQGNPGVGLHVGETAAGVPVAILNLEGRVFMNDLDSPFTVADRLLAELPAEVKVVMVDFHAEASSEKQALAYYLDGRVSAVFGTHTHVPT
;
A
#
# COMPACT_ATOMS: atom_id res chain seq x y z
N MET A 1 -17.21 -5.04 -9.12
CA MET A 1 -16.21 -4.19 -8.45
C MET A 1 -14.93 -4.21 -9.26
N LYS A 2 -14.32 -3.05 -9.48
CA LYS A 2 -13.04 -2.86 -10.17
C LYS A 2 -12.10 -2.12 -9.24
N LEU A 3 -10.92 -2.68 -9.04
CA LEU A 3 -9.89 -2.12 -8.17
C LEU A 3 -8.72 -1.65 -9.04
N LEU A 4 -8.07 -0.56 -8.66
CA LEU A 4 -6.84 -0.08 -9.28
C LEU A 4 -5.72 -0.07 -8.25
N PHE A 5 -4.57 -0.64 -8.63
CA PHE A 5 -3.34 -0.52 -7.87
C PHE A 5 -2.30 0.20 -8.73
N VAL A 6 -1.71 1.26 -8.19
CA VAL A 6 -0.62 2.01 -8.82
C VAL A 6 0.66 1.71 -8.04
N GLY A 7 1.68 1.22 -8.75
CA GLY A 7 3.00 0.96 -8.17
C GLY A 7 3.73 2.23 -7.73
N ASP A 8 4.99 2.07 -7.35
CA ASP A 8 5.81 3.07 -6.68
C ASP A 8 5.82 4.43 -7.40
N VAL A 9 5.30 5.45 -6.72
CA VAL A 9 5.34 6.84 -7.21
C VAL A 9 6.70 7.44 -6.92
N ILE A 10 7.52 7.62 -7.96
CA ILE A 10 8.90 8.10 -7.82
C ILE A 10 9.00 9.62 -8.06
N GLY A 11 9.18 10.38 -6.97
CA GLY A 11 9.50 11.80 -6.99
C GLY A 11 8.51 12.67 -7.78
N LYS A 12 8.94 13.87 -8.17
CA LYS A 12 8.11 14.83 -8.92
C LYS A 12 7.58 14.28 -10.25
N PRO A 13 8.36 13.52 -11.06
CA PRO A 13 7.85 12.95 -12.30
C PRO A 13 6.71 11.95 -12.06
N GLY A 14 6.85 11.06 -11.07
CA GLY A 14 5.81 10.11 -10.70
C GLY A 14 4.52 10.82 -10.27
N ARG A 15 4.63 11.81 -9.37
CA ARG A 15 3.47 12.58 -8.91
C ARG A 15 2.73 13.27 -10.06
N ARG A 16 3.45 13.90 -11.00
CA ARG A 16 2.85 14.52 -12.19
C ARG A 16 2.16 13.50 -13.11
N ALA A 17 2.71 12.29 -13.21
CA ALA A 17 2.08 11.23 -13.99
C ALA A 17 0.76 10.79 -13.34
N VAL A 18 0.75 10.58 -12.01
CA VAL A 18 -0.46 10.24 -11.26
C VAL A 18 -1.50 11.34 -11.34
N GLU A 19 -1.11 12.60 -11.08
CA GLU A 19 -2.01 13.76 -11.17
C GLU A 19 -2.70 13.88 -12.53
N ARG A 20 -1.96 13.63 -13.62
CA ARG A 20 -2.50 13.74 -14.98
C ARG A 20 -3.34 12.54 -15.39
N LEU A 21 -2.90 11.32 -15.07
CA LEU A 21 -3.45 10.10 -15.68
C LEU A 21 -4.48 9.41 -14.79
N LEU A 22 -4.35 9.52 -13.47
CA LEU A 22 -5.19 8.74 -12.55
C LEU A 22 -6.68 9.09 -12.65
N PRO A 23 -7.11 10.37 -12.68
CA PRO A 23 -8.53 10.70 -12.83
C PRO A 23 -9.14 10.14 -14.12
N GLU A 24 -8.42 10.25 -15.24
CA GLU A 24 -8.85 9.72 -16.54
C GLU A 24 -8.99 8.18 -16.51
N LEU A 25 -8.05 7.48 -15.86
CA LEU A 25 -8.10 6.02 -15.72
C LEU A 25 -9.28 5.59 -14.85
N VAL A 26 -9.51 6.27 -13.72
CA VAL A 26 -10.63 5.97 -12.83
C VAL A 26 -11.97 6.14 -13.56
N GLU A 27 -12.14 7.25 -14.28
CA GLU A 27 -13.35 7.52 -15.06
C GLU A 27 -13.52 6.52 -16.21
N ARG A 28 -12.50 6.34 -17.05
CA ARG A 28 -12.55 5.46 -18.23
C ARG A 28 -12.87 4.02 -17.87
N HIS A 29 -12.27 3.51 -16.78
CA HIS A 29 -12.42 2.12 -16.40
C HIS A 29 -13.55 1.90 -15.39
N GLY A 30 -14.12 2.96 -14.82
CA GLY A 30 -15.12 2.88 -13.75
C GLY A 30 -14.55 2.18 -12.53
N ILE A 31 -13.41 2.67 -12.02
CA ILE A 31 -12.71 2.10 -10.86
C ILE A 31 -13.48 2.46 -9.58
N ASP A 32 -13.70 1.47 -8.72
CA ASP A 32 -14.47 1.60 -7.47
C ASP A 32 -13.59 1.86 -6.24
N TYR A 33 -12.30 1.50 -6.30
CA TYR A 33 -11.32 1.72 -5.23
C TYR A 33 -9.89 1.74 -5.78
N THR A 34 -9.09 2.71 -5.35
CA THR A 34 -7.74 2.99 -5.85
C THR A 34 -6.72 2.98 -4.72
N VAL A 35 -5.68 2.18 -4.90
CA VAL A 35 -4.50 2.11 -4.02
C VAL A 35 -3.28 2.63 -4.76
N VAL A 36 -2.47 3.47 -4.11
CA VAL A 36 -1.23 4.01 -4.68
C VAL A 36 -0.08 3.82 -3.71
N ASN A 37 1.01 3.20 -4.16
CA ASN A 37 2.24 3.14 -3.37
C ASN A 37 3.00 4.48 -3.47
N VAL A 38 3.18 5.15 -2.32
CA VAL A 38 3.79 6.48 -2.25
C VAL A 38 5.18 6.51 -1.63
N GLU A 39 5.84 5.36 -1.40
CA GLU A 39 7.07 5.33 -0.61
C GLU A 39 8.21 6.17 -1.16
N ASN A 40 8.24 6.45 -2.47
CA ASN A 40 9.30 7.22 -3.13
C ASN A 40 8.85 8.64 -3.54
N SER A 41 7.71 9.10 -3.02
CA SER A 41 7.05 10.30 -3.55
C SER A 41 7.80 11.59 -3.20
N ALA A 42 8.49 11.67 -2.06
CA ALA A 42 9.16 12.89 -1.60
C ALA A 42 10.64 12.97 -2.02
N GLY A 43 10.87 13.34 -3.29
CA GLY A 43 12.23 13.50 -3.81
C GLY A 43 12.97 12.18 -3.98
N GLY A 44 12.23 11.08 -4.16
CA GLY A 44 12.75 9.74 -4.37
C GLY A 44 12.68 8.84 -3.15
N PHE A 45 12.48 9.37 -1.94
CA PHE A 45 12.47 8.59 -0.70
C PHE A 45 11.49 9.20 0.32
N GLY A 46 10.62 8.38 0.88
CA GLY A 46 9.58 8.74 1.83
C GLY A 46 8.45 9.59 1.26
N VAL A 47 7.64 10.12 2.16
CA VAL A 47 6.49 10.99 1.87
C VAL A 47 6.48 12.17 2.83
N THR A 48 5.95 13.32 2.42
CA THR A 48 5.84 14.53 3.26
C THR A 48 4.41 15.05 3.30
N PRO A 49 4.03 15.89 4.29
CA PRO A 49 2.71 16.49 4.35
C PRO A 49 2.37 17.29 3.09
N SER A 50 3.33 18.03 2.53
CA SER A 50 3.16 18.78 1.29
C SER A 50 2.89 17.86 0.09
N VAL A 51 3.60 16.73 -0.01
CA VAL A 51 3.40 15.74 -1.07
C VAL A 51 2.03 15.06 -0.96
N LEU A 52 1.60 14.64 0.22
CA LEU A 52 0.24 14.09 0.38
C LEU A 52 -0.83 15.14 0.11
N ALA A 53 -0.59 16.41 0.46
CA ALA A 53 -1.49 17.49 0.13
C ALA A 53 -1.60 17.74 -1.39
N GLU A 54 -0.55 17.48 -2.18
CA GLU A 54 -0.62 17.49 -3.65
C GLU A 54 -1.53 16.36 -4.16
N LEU A 55 -1.47 15.17 -3.56
CA LEU A 55 -2.20 13.99 -4.00
C LEU A 55 -3.65 13.90 -3.50
N ARG A 56 -4.00 14.61 -2.43
CA ARG A 56 -5.29 14.48 -1.71
C ARG A 56 -6.55 14.71 -2.56
N HIS A 57 -6.43 15.41 -3.69
CA HIS A 57 -7.55 15.75 -4.56
C HIS A 57 -7.77 14.72 -5.66
N LEU A 58 -6.85 13.76 -5.80
CA LEU A 58 -6.93 12.68 -6.76
C LEU A 58 -7.81 11.56 -6.19
N PRO A 59 -8.42 10.73 -7.05
CA PRO A 59 -9.24 9.61 -6.62
C PRO A 59 -8.36 8.46 -6.10
N ILE A 60 -7.76 8.66 -4.93
CA ILE A 60 -6.93 7.71 -4.20
C ILE A 60 -7.60 7.43 -2.86
N ASP A 61 -7.94 6.16 -2.63
CA ASP A 61 -8.65 5.72 -1.43
C ASP A 61 -7.70 5.22 -0.33
N CYS A 62 -6.54 4.67 -0.72
CA CYS A 62 -5.52 4.22 0.22
C CYS A 62 -4.10 4.44 -0.34
N TYR A 63 -3.18 4.81 0.55
CA TYR A 63 -1.78 5.04 0.25
C TYR A 63 -0.97 3.93 0.92
N THR A 64 -0.31 3.07 0.16
CA THR A 64 0.66 2.10 0.70
C THR A 64 2.07 2.68 0.62
N SER A 65 3.02 2.04 1.30
CA SER A 65 4.43 2.40 1.24
C SER A 65 5.33 1.16 1.27
N GLY A 66 6.52 1.31 1.85
CA GLY A 66 7.61 0.36 1.80
C GLY A 66 8.71 0.74 2.78
N ASN A 67 9.93 0.34 2.48
CA ASN A 67 11.08 0.53 3.35
C ASN A 67 11.46 2.02 3.54
N HIS A 68 11.06 2.89 2.61
CA HIS A 68 11.38 4.33 2.68
C HIS A 68 10.41 5.18 3.49
N ILE A 69 9.40 4.58 4.13
CA ILE A 69 8.37 5.32 4.89
C ILE A 69 8.93 6.16 6.05
N TRP A 70 10.12 5.82 6.56
CA TRP A 70 10.78 6.49 7.69
C TRP A 70 11.70 7.65 7.29
N ASP A 71 11.99 7.83 6.00
CA ASP A 71 13.07 8.73 5.54
C ASP A 71 12.75 10.22 5.64
N LYS A 72 11.47 10.55 5.89
CA LYS A 72 11.00 11.92 6.10
C LYS A 72 10.35 12.01 7.46
N LYS A 73 11.03 12.67 8.41
CA LYS A 73 10.53 12.87 9.79
C LYS A 73 9.11 13.45 9.83
N GLU A 74 8.87 14.47 9.01
CA GLU A 74 7.54 15.10 8.85
C GLU A 74 6.48 14.17 8.24
N GLY A 75 6.88 13.13 7.48
CA GLY A 75 6.01 12.09 6.98
C GLY A 75 5.61 11.08 8.06
N VAL A 76 6.55 10.72 8.95
CA VAL A 76 6.28 9.81 10.07
C VAL A 76 5.19 10.34 10.98
N GLU A 77 5.15 11.65 11.21
CA GLU A 77 4.11 12.31 12.01
C GLU A 77 2.69 12.16 11.42
N LEU A 78 2.56 11.83 10.13
CA LEU A 78 1.27 11.64 9.47
C LEU A 78 0.68 10.24 9.71
N LEU A 79 1.52 9.25 10.04
CA LEU A 79 1.13 7.85 10.14
C LEU A 79 0.03 7.61 11.18
N ASP A 80 0.08 8.30 12.31
CA ASP A 80 -0.97 8.21 13.35
C ASP A 80 -2.19 9.09 13.04
N LEU A 81 -2.05 10.07 12.14
CA LEU A 81 -3.10 11.02 11.77
C LEU A 81 -3.92 10.55 10.55
N ARG A 82 -3.37 9.62 9.76
CA ARG A 82 -3.92 9.17 8.48
C ARG A 82 -3.98 7.64 8.45
N PRO A 83 -5.10 7.03 8.89
CA PRO A 83 -5.24 5.58 8.88
C PRO A 83 -5.25 4.98 7.47
N ASP A 84 -5.45 5.80 6.43
CA ASP A 84 -5.38 5.44 5.02
C ASP A 84 -3.96 5.53 4.44
N LEU A 85 -2.97 6.01 5.22
CA LEU A 85 -1.54 5.95 4.90
C LEU A 85 -0.88 4.77 5.63
N LEU A 86 -0.64 3.71 4.90
CA LEU A 86 -0.09 2.46 5.41
C LEU A 86 1.43 2.45 5.38
N ARG A 87 2.02 1.91 6.46
CA ARG A 87 3.39 1.43 6.53
C ARG A 87 3.41 -0.10 6.50
N PRO A 88 4.53 -0.77 6.21
CA PRO A 88 4.58 -2.22 6.28
C PRO A 88 4.21 -2.75 7.67
N ALA A 89 3.25 -3.68 7.72
CA ALA A 89 2.61 -4.12 8.96
C ALA A 89 3.55 -4.91 9.87
N ASN A 90 4.59 -5.52 9.30
CA ASN A 90 5.57 -6.36 9.97
C ASN A 90 6.79 -5.60 10.54
N TYR A 91 6.72 -4.27 10.63
CA TYR A 91 7.58 -3.53 11.55
C TYR A 91 7.26 -3.88 13.02
N PRO A 92 8.26 -3.86 13.91
CA PRO A 92 8.06 -4.16 15.34
C PRO A 92 6.96 -3.32 15.99
N GLN A 93 6.35 -3.85 17.04
CA GLN A 93 5.34 -3.11 17.81
C GLN A 93 5.91 -1.80 18.40
N GLY A 94 5.06 -0.78 18.46
CA GLY A 94 5.40 0.55 18.99
C GLY A 94 5.76 1.59 17.93
N ASN A 95 5.91 1.19 16.67
CA ASN A 95 6.04 2.13 15.55
C ASN A 95 4.69 2.80 15.22
N PRO A 96 4.69 4.07 14.78
CA PRO A 96 3.48 4.82 14.46
C PRO A 96 2.76 4.26 13.24
N GLY A 97 1.47 4.58 13.15
CA GLY A 97 0.56 4.18 12.09
C GLY A 97 0.25 2.69 12.03
N VAL A 98 -0.48 2.36 10.99
CA VAL A 98 -1.08 1.05 10.79
C VAL A 98 -0.56 0.42 9.49
N GLY A 99 -0.61 -0.91 9.41
CA GLY A 99 -0.30 -1.65 8.19
C GLY A 99 -1.50 -2.31 7.54
N LEU A 100 -2.68 -2.19 8.15
CA LEU A 100 -3.96 -2.66 7.62
C LEU A 100 -4.97 -1.52 7.73
N HIS A 101 -5.66 -1.23 6.63
CA HIS A 101 -6.76 -0.27 6.58
C HIS A 101 -7.99 -0.94 5.97
N VAL A 102 -9.16 -0.73 6.57
CA VAL A 102 -10.45 -1.11 5.97
C VAL A 102 -11.17 0.17 5.58
N GLY A 103 -11.24 0.42 4.27
CA GLY A 103 -12.02 1.50 3.70
C GLY A 103 -13.31 0.97 3.08
N GLU A 104 -14.07 1.86 2.45
CA GLU A 104 -15.30 1.50 1.75
C GLU A 104 -15.32 2.14 0.36
N THR A 105 -15.83 1.39 -0.62
CA THR A 105 -16.15 1.95 -1.95
C THR A 105 -17.31 2.95 -1.86
N ALA A 106 -17.53 3.76 -2.90
CA ALA A 106 -18.69 4.65 -2.98
C ALA A 106 -20.05 3.93 -2.86
N ALA A 107 -20.09 2.61 -3.14
CA ALA A 107 -21.27 1.76 -2.98
C ALA A 107 -21.40 1.14 -1.58
N GLY A 108 -20.53 1.50 -0.62
CA GLY A 108 -20.53 0.97 0.74
C GLY A 108 -19.98 -0.45 0.88
N VAL A 109 -19.28 -0.96 -0.13
CA VAL A 109 -18.63 -2.28 -0.03
C VAL A 109 -17.27 -2.12 0.64
N PRO A 110 -16.98 -2.86 1.74
CA PRO A 110 -15.72 -2.75 2.45
C PRO A 110 -14.55 -3.38 1.68
N VAL A 111 -13.40 -2.71 1.72
CA VAL A 111 -12.14 -3.13 1.07
C VAL A 111 -11.01 -3.01 2.07
N ALA A 112 -10.32 -4.12 2.34
CA ALA A 112 -9.12 -4.14 3.18
C ALA A 112 -7.85 -4.04 2.35
N ILE A 113 -6.94 -3.16 2.77
CA ILE A 113 -5.61 -3.01 2.19
C ILE A 113 -4.58 -3.38 3.27
N LEU A 114 -3.72 -4.33 2.96
CA LEU A 114 -2.63 -4.80 3.82
C LEU A 114 -1.29 -4.48 3.15
N ASN A 115 -0.41 -3.76 3.84
CA ASN A 115 0.95 -3.49 3.38
C ASN A 115 1.94 -4.32 4.19
N LEU A 116 2.87 -5.02 3.52
CA LEU A 116 3.90 -5.87 4.13
C LEU A 116 5.24 -5.61 3.45
N GLU A 117 6.34 -5.87 4.15
CA GLU A 117 7.70 -5.78 3.62
C GLU A 117 8.38 -7.16 3.65
N GLY A 118 9.09 -7.49 2.57
CA GLY A 118 9.92 -8.69 2.46
C GLY A 118 11.15 -8.61 3.37
N ARG A 119 11.87 -9.72 3.51
CA ARG A 119 13.07 -9.79 4.35
C ARG A 119 14.30 -10.24 3.58
N VAL A 120 14.11 -10.96 2.48
CA VAL A 120 15.24 -11.42 1.67
C VAL A 120 15.83 -10.22 0.94
N PHE A 121 17.09 -9.89 1.26
CA PHE A 121 17.82 -8.71 0.79
C PHE A 121 17.26 -7.36 1.27
N MET A 122 16.46 -7.37 2.34
CA MET A 122 15.81 -6.18 2.91
C MET A 122 16.04 -6.12 4.43
N ASN A 123 15.27 -5.28 5.13
CA ASN A 123 15.37 -5.14 6.57
C ASN A 123 15.01 -6.44 7.31
N ASP A 124 15.64 -6.66 8.46
CA ASP A 124 15.30 -7.77 9.35
C ASP A 124 14.06 -7.41 10.18
N LEU A 125 12.90 -7.79 9.65
CA LEU A 125 11.58 -7.51 10.22
C LEU A 125 10.88 -8.79 10.71
N ASP A 126 9.74 -8.62 11.37
CA ASP A 126 8.87 -9.76 11.70
C ASP A 126 8.45 -10.49 10.42
N SER A 127 8.13 -11.79 10.55
CA SER A 127 7.76 -12.60 9.39
C SER A 127 6.48 -12.05 8.72
N PRO A 128 6.54 -11.66 7.43
CA PRO A 128 5.37 -11.12 6.74
C PRO A 128 4.24 -12.15 6.63
N PHE A 129 4.57 -13.44 6.59
CA PHE A 129 3.62 -14.55 6.54
C PHE A 129 2.77 -14.64 7.81
N THR A 130 3.41 -14.65 8.98
CA THR A 130 2.71 -14.77 10.26
C THR A 130 1.95 -13.49 10.61
N VAL A 131 2.50 -12.33 10.23
CA VAL A 131 1.81 -11.05 10.41
C VAL A 131 0.57 -10.98 9.53
N ALA A 132 0.64 -11.46 8.28
CA ALA A 132 -0.53 -11.56 7.41
C ALA A 132 -1.62 -12.46 8.03
N ASP A 133 -1.27 -13.64 8.53
CA ASP A 133 -2.26 -14.56 9.15
C ASP A 133 -3.01 -13.90 10.30
N ARG A 134 -2.28 -13.23 11.20
CA ARG A 134 -2.86 -12.54 12.35
C ARG A 134 -3.83 -11.43 11.91
N LEU A 135 -3.37 -10.56 11.01
CA LEU A 135 -4.16 -9.40 10.60
C LEU A 135 -5.39 -9.79 9.76
N LEU A 136 -5.26 -10.83 8.93
CA LEU A 136 -6.40 -11.36 8.17
C LEU A 136 -7.43 -12.04 9.09
N ALA A 137 -7.01 -12.66 10.18
CA ALA A 137 -7.92 -13.26 11.16
C ALA A 137 -8.68 -12.22 11.99
N GLU A 138 -8.17 -10.99 12.10
CA GLU A 138 -8.80 -9.87 12.81
C GLU A 138 -9.82 -9.11 11.93
N LEU A 139 -9.87 -9.40 10.62
CA LEU A 139 -10.81 -8.74 9.71
C LEU A 139 -12.27 -9.11 10.03
N PRO A 140 -13.21 -8.12 9.99
CA PRO A 140 -14.63 -8.40 10.09
C PRO A 140 -15.10 -9.37 9.00
N ALA A 141 -16.07 -10.22 9.32
CA ALA A 141 -16.53 -11.29 8.42
C ALA A 141 -17.14 -10.75 7.11
N GLU A 142 -17.66 -9.53 7.11
CA GLU A 142 -18.21 -8.81 5.96
C GLU A 142 -17.14 -8.32 4.97
N VAL A 143 -15.87 -8.21 5.39
CA VAL A 143 -14.77 -7.80 4.51
C VAL A 143 -14.38 -8.97 3.62
N LYS A 144 -14.85 -8.95 2.37
CA LYS A 144 -14.56 -10.01 1.37
C LYS A 144 -13.48 -9.63 0.37
N VAL A 145 -13.15 -8.34 0.28
CA VAL A 145 -12.18 -7.81 -0.68
C VAL A 145 -10.93 -7.41 0.06
N VAL A 146 -9.82 -8.09 -0.23
CA VAL A 146 -8.53 -7.85 0.42
C VAL A 146 -7.44 -7.72 -0.64
N MET A 147 -6.79 -6.56 -0.67
CA MET A 147 -5.60 -6.33 -1.50
C MET A 147 -4.37 -6.29 -0.61
N VAL A 148 -3.30 -6.94 -1.04
CA VAL A 148 -2.02 -6.95 -0.33
C VAL A 148 -0.97 -6.27 -1.20
N ASP A 149 -0.33 -5.22 -0.68
CA ASP A 149 0.91 -4.67 -1.23
C ASP A 149 2.09 -5.29 -0.49
N PHE A 150 2.78 -6.20 -1.17
CA PHE A 150 3.98 -6.86 -0.66
C PHE A 150 5.25 -6.23 -1.26
N HIS A 151 5.82 -5.32 -0.49
CA HIS A 151 6.99 -4.54 -0.84
C HIS A 151 8.26 -5.36 -0.59
N ALA A 152 8.76 -6.03 -1.63
CA ALA A 152 9.80 -7.05 -1.47
C ALA A 152 10.80 -7.07 -2.63
N GLU A 153 12.07 -7.40 -2.37
CA GLU A 153 13.09 -7.53 -3.40
C GLU A 153 13.03 -8.90 -4.09
N ALA A 154 13.12 -9.99 -3.32
CA ALA A 154 13.26 -11.32 -3.88
C ALA A 154 11.97 -11.84 -4.53
N SER A 155 12.06 -12.20 -5.82
CA SER A 155 10.95 -12.82 -6.57
C SER A 155 10.43 -14.11 -5.93
N SER A 156 11.33 -14.92 -5.34
CA SER A 156 10.96 -16.14 -4.63
C SER A 156 10.10 -15.86 -3.39
N GLU A 157 10.41 -14.79 -2.65
CA GLU A 157 9.62 -14.41 -1.47
C GLU A 157 8.26 -13.86 -1.90
N LYS A 158 8.22 -13.01 -2.94
CA LYS A 158 6.97 -12.52 -3.55
C LYS A 158 6.03 -13.66 -3.97
N GLN A 159 6.54 -14.63 -4.73
CA GLN A 159 5.75 -15.78 -5.16
C GLN A 159 5.33 -16.66 -3.98
N ALA A 160 6.21 -16.89 -3.01
CA ALA A 160 5.89 -17.68 -1.83
C ALA A 160 4.73 -17.07 -1.05
N LEU A 161 4.73 -15.75 -0.81
CA LEU A 161 3.62 -15.08 -0.12
C LEU A 161 2.33 -15.11 -0.95
N ALA A 162 2.42 -14.91 -2.27
CA ALA A 162 1.26 -15.00 -3.15
C ALA A 162 0.59 -16.39 -3.08
N TYR A 163 1.37 -17.47 -3.18
CA TYR A 163 0.85 -18.83 -2.99
C TYR A 163 0.34 -19.07 -1.56
N TYR A 164 1.01 -18.53 -0.56
CA TYR A 164 0.60 -18.66 0.83
C TYR A 164 -0.78 -18.03 1.10
N LEU A 165 -1.07 -16.91 0.46
CA LEU A 165 -2.32 -16.16 0.62
C LEU A 165 -3.40 -16.54 -0.40
N ASP A 166 -3.13 -17.48 -1.30
CA ASP A 166 -4.09 -17.92 -2.31
C ASP A 166 -5.40 -18.42 -1.68
N GLY A 167 -6.52 -17.99 -2.26
CA GLY A 167 -7.87 -18.23 -1.73
C GLY A 167 -8.24 -17.48 -0.44
N ARG A 168 -7.31 -16.74 0.19
CA ARG A 168 -7.55 -15.99 1.44
C ARG A 168 -7.65 -14.48 1.23
N VAL A 169 -7.03 -13.97 0.17
CA VAL A 169 -7.10 -12.56 -0.25
C VAL A 169 -7.53 -12.46 -1.70
N SER A 170 -7.97 -11.28 -2.13
CA SER A 170 -8.44 -11.06 -3.50
C SER A 170 -7.29 -10.83 -4.49
N ALA A 171 -6.22 -10.17 -4.05
CA ALA A 171 -5.04 -9.93 -4.87
C ALA A 171 -3.80 -9.65 -4.02
N VAL A 172 -2.63 -10.07 -4.52
CA VAL A 172 -1.32 -9.72 -3.98
C VAL A 172 -0.54 -9.00 -5.08
N PHE A 173 -0.08 -7.79 -4.79
CA PHE A 173 0.75 -6.97 -5.66
C PHE A 173 2.16 -6.92 -5.08
N GLY A 174 3.17 -7.15 -5.93
CA GLY A 174 4.57 -6.96 -5.54
C GLY A 174 5.09 -5.59 -5.98
N THR A 175 5.63 -4.81 -5.05
CA THR A 175 6.25 -3.48 -5.32
C THR A 175 7.77 -3.53 -5.06
N HIS A 176 8.46 -2.39 -4.88
CA HIS A 176 9.91 -2.24 -4.62
C HIS A 176 10.83 -2.28 -5.85
N THR A 177 10.67 -3.24 -6.75
CA THR A 177 11.66 -3.50 -7.81
C THR A 177 11.62 -2.50 -8.97
N HIS A 178 10.63 -1.61 -9.01
CA HIS A 178 10.46 -0.53 -10.02
C HIS A 178 10.40 -0.98 -11.49
N VAL A 179 10.27 -2.28 -11.74
CA VAL A 179 10.14 -2.86 -13.08
C VAL A 179 8.90 -3.77 -13.08
N PRO A 180 7.90 -3.53 -13.95
CA PRO A 180 6.73 -4.38 -14.04
C PRO A 180 7.10 -5.75 -14.61
N THR A 181 6.43 -6.80 -14.13
CA THR A 181 6.59 -8.20 -14.56
C THR A 181 5.33 -8.75 -15.19
#